data_AF-A0A4R0L1K5-F1
#
_entry.id   AF-A0A4R0L1K5-F1
#
_cell.length_a   1.000
_cell.length_b   1.000
_cell.length_c   1.000
_cell.angle_alpha   90.00
_cell.angle_beta   90.00
_cell.angle_gamma   90.00
#
_symmetry.space_group_name_H-M   'P 1'
#
loop_
_entity.id
_entity.type
_entity.pdbx_description
1 polymer ?
#
loop_
_entity_poly.entity_id
_entity_poly.type
_entity_poly.pdbx_seq_one_letter_code
_entity_poly.pdbx_strand_id
1 'polypeptide(L)'
;MPSGNDAAVTAAADVLNPLLLQDFPASFAGLVLDHDKRVVIVYRKPDAALDARVREEVKGVTVDLRDARMSQREMAALRDRVIADISYWAERGIAVNGAGPKPDGSGVEVMTTSGTSSDQKKLRAHYRTNAILVTQGHPAIAAPMTIPATPLKRPITPITPPPR
;
A
#
# COMPACT_ATOMS: atom_id res chain seq x y z
N MET A 1 17.42 24.88 7.94
CA MET A 1 16.51 24.46 6.85
C MET A 1 15.51 23.51 7.46
N PRO A 2 14.19 23.79 7.52
CA PRO A 2 13.25 22.80 8.02
C PRO A 2 12.95 21.82 6.89
N SER A 3 13.88 20.90 6.66
CA SER A 3 13.65 19.67 5.91
C SER A 3 13.13 18.63 6.89
N GLY A 4 11.83 18.42 6.91
CA GLY A 4 11.16 17.44 7.76
C GLY A 4 9.67 17.48 7.55
N ASN A 5 9.07 16.30 7.29
CA ASN A 5 7.63 16.03 7.11
C ASN A 5 6.72 17.20 7.45
N ASP A 6 6.13 17.83 6.44
CA ASP A 6 5.11 18.83 6.67
C ASP A 6 3.87 18.19 7.33
N ALA A 7 3.62 18.57 8.58
CA ALA A 7 2.56 17.99 9.40
C ALA A 7 1.16 18.24 8.82
N ALA A 8 0.95 19.35 8.09
CA ALA A 8 -0.35 19.63 7.48
C ALA A 8 -0.60 18.70 6.28
N VAL A 9 0.43 18.45 5.47
CA VAL A 9 0.38 17.49 4.35
C VAL A 9 0.09 16.07 4.87
N THR A 10 0.77 15.64 5.93
CA THR A 10 0.50 14.35 6.58
C THR A 10 -0.92 14.27 7.13
N ALA A 11 -1.38 15.28 7.88
CA ALA A 11 -2.72 15.29 8.45
C ALA A 11 -3.81 15.25 7.36
N ALA A 12 -3.62 15.95 6.24
CA ALA A 12 -4.54 15.89 5.11
C ALA A 12 -4.61 14.47 4.51
N ALA A 13 -3.46 13.80 4.37
CA ALA A 13 -3.43 12.42 3.89
C ALA A 13 -4.08 11.42 4.87
N ASP A 14 -3.86 11.59 6.18
CA ASP A 14 -4.46 10.75 7.22
C ASP A 14 -5.99 10.83 7.25
N VAL A 15 -6.55 11.98 6.88
CA VAL A 15 -8.00 12.16 6.68
C VAL A 15 -8.46 11.57 5.35
N LEU A 16 -7.81 11.94 4.25
CA LEU A 16 -8.26 11.57 2.91
C LEU A 16 -8.12 10.07 2.63
N ASN A 17 -7.03 9.42 3.07
CA ASN A 17 -6.76 8.04 2.71
C ASN A 17 -7.87 7.05 3.13
N PRO A 18 -8.21 6.92 4.42
CA PRO A 18 -9.25 5.98 4.84
C PRO A 18 -10.61 6.34 4.26
N LEU A 19 -10.94 7.63 4.17
CA LEU A 19 -12.20 8.12 3.61
C LEU A 19 -12.37 7.70 2.14
N LEU A 20 -11.38 8.00 1.30
CA LEU A 20 -11.47 7.72 -0.13
C LEU A 20 -11.38 6.22 -0.44
N LEU A 21 -10.62 5.45 0.37
CA LEU A 21 -10.59 3.99 0.28
C LEU A 21 -11.95 3.37 0.56
N GLN A 22 -12.68 3.89 1.54
CA GLN A 22 -13.96 3.35 1.96
C GLN A 22 -15.09 3.75 1.00
N ASP A 23 -15.18 5.04 0.69
CA ASP A 23 -16.36 5.61 0.04
C ASP A 23 -16.23 5.62 -1.50
N PHE A 24 -15.00 5.63 -2.02
CA PHE A 24 -14.73 5.68 -3.46
C PHE A 24 -13.80 4.56 -3.99
N PRO A 25 -13.94 3.28 -3.57
CA PRO A 25 -13.00 2.22 -3.93
C PRO A 25 -12.93 1.95 -5.45
N ALA A 26 -13.98 2.30 -6.20
CA ALA A 26 -14.04 2.12 -7.65
C ALA A 26 -13.33 3.23 -8.44
N SER A 27 -13.04 4.37 -7.81
CA SER A 27 -12.49 5.57 -8.45
C SER A 27 -11.15 5.97 -7.86
N PHE A 28 -11.00 5.93 -6.54
CA PHE A 28 -9.74 6.23 -5.85
C PHE A 28 -8.67 5.18 -6.16
N ALA A 29 -7.46 5.61 -6.51
CA ALA A 29 -6.33 4.74 -6.82
C ALA A 29 -5.25 4.75 -5.73
N GLY A 30 -5.00 5.91 -5.14
CA GLY A 30 -3.97 6.09 -4.12
C GLY A 30 -3.60 7.55 -3.94
N LEU A 31 -2.66 7.82 -3.04
CA LEU A 31 -2.14 9.16 -2.81
C LEU A 31 -0.62 9.14 -2.64
N VAL A 32 0.01 10.26 -2.97
CA VAL A 32 1.44 10.51 -2.79
C VAL A 32 1.60 11.87 -2.11
N LEU A 33 2.46 11.94 -1.10
CA LEU A 33 2.79 13.19 -0.42
C LEU A 33 4.04 13.80 -1.03
N ASP A 34 3.96 15.06 -1.46
CA ASP A 34 5.11 15.89 -1.84
C ASP A 34 5.31 16.94 -0.74
N HIS A 35 6.12 16.59 0.28
CA HIS A 35 6.37 17.46 1.43
C HIS A 35 7.14 18.73 1.05
N ASP A 36 8.01 18.65 0.03
CA ASP A 36 8.79 19.80 -0.44
C ASP A 36 7.89 20.86 -1.07
N LYS A 37 6.89 20.43 -1.87
CA LYS A 37 5.91 21.33 -2.48
C LYS A 37 4.69 21.59 -1.62
N ARG A 38 4.56 20.91 -0.48
CA ARG A 38 3.37 20.92 0.39
C ARG A 38 2.09 20.53 -0.36
N VAL A 39 2.17 19.46 -1.16
CA VAL A 39 1.06 18.97 -1.98
C VAL A 39 0.70 17.55 -1.59
N VAL A 40 -0.60 17.27 -1.46
CA VAL A 40 -1.13 15.89 -1.50
C VAL A 40 -1.59 15.62 -2.92
N ILE A 41 -1.00 14.61 -3.58
CA ILE A 41 -1.42 14.19 -4.91
C ILE A 41 -2.38 13.02 -4.74
N VAL A 42 -3.62 13.18 -5.21
CA VAL A 42 -4.66 12.15 -5.18
C VAL A 42 -4.83 11.59 -6.59
N TYR A 43 -4.49 10.31 -6.76
CA TYR A 43 -4.67 9.59 -8.00
C TYR A 43 -6.04 8.91 -8.02
N ARG A 44 -6.80 9.15 -9.09
CA ARG A 44 -8.20 8.70 -9.20
C ARG A 44 -8.64 8.55 -10.65
N LYS A 45 -9.57 7.65 -10.93
CA LYS A 45 -10.32 7.63 -12.20
C LYS A 45 -11.32 8.78 -12.19
N PRO A 46 -11.59 9.46 -13.33
CA PRO A 46 -12.51 10.59 -13.38
C PRO A 46 -13.84 10.33 -12.67
N ASP A 47 -14.08 11.07 -11.59
CA ASP A 47 -15.21 10.97 -10.68
C ASP A 47 -15.43 12.33 -9.99
N ALA A 48 -16.52 13.01 -10.34
CA ALA A 48 -16.82 14.34 -9.82
C ALA A 48 -17.21 14.34 -8.34
N ALA A 49 -17.79 13.25 -7.84
CA ALA A 49 -18.20 13.14 -6.44
C ALA A 49 -16.97 12.98 -5.54
N LEU A 50 -15.97 12.20 -5.98
CA LEU A 50 -14.67 12.11 -5.32
C LEU A 50 -14.00 13.49 -5.27
N ASP A 51 -13.95 14.21 -6.41
CA ASP A 51 -13.30 15.52 -6.47
C ASP A 51 -13.98 16.55 -5.56
N ALA A 52 -15.32 16.52 -5.47
CA ALA A 52 -16.08 17.37 -4.57
C ALA A 52 -15.74 17.05 -3.12
N ARG A 53 -15.75 15.76 -2.75
CA ARG A 53 -15.41 15.32 -1.40
C ARG A 53 -14.01 15.74 -0.98
N VAL A 54 -13.00 15.57 -1.85
CA VAL A 54 -11.63 16.00 -1.56
C VAL A 54 -11.54 17.49 -1.23
N ARG A 55 -12.29 18.33 -1.96
CA ARG A 55 -12.31 19.79 -1.74
C ARG A 55 -13.03 20.20 -0.46
N GLU A 56 -14.00 19.41 0.00
CA GLU A 56 -14.74 19.67 1.24
C GLU A 56 -13.89 19.40 2.49
N GLU A 57 -13.11 18.32 2.48
CA GLU A 57 -12.38 17.82 3.65
C GLU A 57 -11.09 18.57 3.94
N VAL A 58 -10.34 18.94 2.90
CA VAL A 58 -9.00 19.53 3.08
C VAL A 58 -9.03 21.03 2.87
N LYS A 59 -8.73 21.78 3.94
CA LYS A 59 -8.55 23.23 3.92
C LYS A 59 -7.11 23.58 4.31
N GLY A 60 -6.47 24.47 3.55
CA GLY A 60 -5.12 24.97 3.88
C GLY A 60 -3.94 24.12 3.40
N VAL A 61 -4.19 23.05 2.65
CA VAL A 61 -3.17 22.25 1.95
C VAL A 61 -3.53 22.16 0.47
N THR A 62 -2.55 22.22 -0.41
CA THR A 62 -2.77 22.06 -1.85
C THR A 62 -3.03 20.59 -2.16
N VAL A 63 -4.15 20.29 -2.81
CA VAL A 63 -4.45 18.95 -3.31
C VAL A 63 -4.42 18.96 -4.83
N ASP A 64 -3.62 18.07 -5.42
CA ASP A 64 -3.51 17.87 -6.86
C ASP A 64 -4.27 16.59 -7.24
N LEU A 65 -5.32 16.72 -8.05
CA LEU A 65 -6.13 15.59 -8.52
C LEU A 65 -5.58 15.12 -9.85
N ARG A 66 -5.11 13.87 -9.91
CA ARG A 66 -4.53 13.27 -11.11
C ARG A 66 -5.29 12.06 -11.57
N ASP A 67 -5.44 11.96 -12.89
CA ASP A 67 -6.11 10.82 -13.48
C ASP A 67 -5.24 9.56 -13.38
N ALA A 68 -5.88 8.48 -12.95
CA ALA A 68 -5.31 7.16 -12.81
C ALA A 68 -5.89 6.18 -13.84
N ARG A 69 -5.08 5.22 -14.27
CA ARG A 69 -5.54 4.15 -15.17
C ARG A 69 -6.44 3.16 -14.46
N MET A 70 -6.10 2.80 -13.22
CA MET A 70 -6.80 1.81 -12.42
C MET A 70 -7.15 2.38 -11.05
N SER A 71 -8.29 1.95 -10.51
CA SER A 71 -8.63 2.20 -9.11
C SER A 71 -8.00 1.18 -8.18
N GLN A 72 -8.03 1.49 -6.88
CA GLN A 72 -7.52 0.62 -5.83
C GLN A 72 -8.24 -0.72 -5.82
N ARG A 73 -9.56 -0.75 -6.06
CA ARG A 73 -10.33 -2.00 -6.17
C ARG A 73 -9.85 -2.85 -7.35
N GLU A 74 -9.62 -2.24 -8.51
CA GLU A 74 -9.15 -2.95 -9.70
C GLU A 74 -7.73 -3.50 -9.49
N MET A 75 -6.85 -2.71 -8.88
CA MET A 75 -5.49 -3.14 -8.56
C MET A 75 -5.45 -4.22 -7.47
N ALA A 76 -6.29 -4.12 -6.43
CA ALA A 76 -6.43 -5.15 -5.40
C ALA A 76 -6.88 -6.49 -6.01
N ALA A 77 -7.89 -6.47 -6.88
CA ALA A 77 -8.34 -7.68 -7.57
C ALA A 77 -7.25 -8.29 -8.48
N LEU A 78 -6.44 -7.46 -9.15
CA LEU A 78 -5.31 -7.95 -9.94
C LEU A 78 -4.20 -8.54 -9.06
N ARG A 79 -3.84 -7.86 -7.96
CA ARG A 79 -2.89 -8.35 -6.94
C ARG A 79 -3.33 -9.71 -6.42
N ASP A 80 -4.59 -9.86 -6.04
CA ASP A 80 -5.08 -11.11 -5.44
C ASP A 80 -4.96 -12.30 -6.40
N ARG A 81 -5.18 -12.06 -7.70
CA ARG A 81 -4.91 -13.07 -8.73
C ARG A 81 -3.41 -13.41 -8.87
N VAL A 82 -2.53 -12.41 -8.78
CA VAL A 82 -1.08 -12.64 -8.80
C VAL A 82 -0.65 -13.49 -7.60
N ILE A 83 -1.16 -13.18 -6.40
CA ILE A 83 -0.85 -13.92 -5.18
C ILE A 83 -1.40 -15.35 -5.24
N ALA A 84 -2.62 -15.54 -5.77
CA ALA A 84 -3.20 -16.87 -5.94
C ALA A 84 -2.38 -17.76 -6.91
N ASP A 85 -1.72 -17.16 -7.89
CA ASP A 85 -0.94 -17.87 -8.92
C ASP A 85 0.54 -18.03 -8.56
N ILE A 86 0.98 -17.74 -7.32
CA ILE A 86 2.41 -17.82 -6.94
C ILE A 86 3.00 -19.20 -7.29
N SER A 87 2.30 -20.29 -6.96
CA SER A 87 2.77 -21.65 -7.26
C SER A 87 2.84 -21.91 -8.77
N TYR A 88 1.85 -21.44 -9.53
CA TYR A 88 1.83 -21.56 -10.99
C TYR A 88 3.04 -20.87 -11.65
N TRP A 89 3.45 -19.72 -11.11
CA TRP A 89 4.63 -18.98 -11.57
C TRP A 89 5.93 -19.65 -11.17
N ALA A 90 6.00 -20.19 -9.95
CA ALA A 90 7.16 -20.92 -9.46
C ALA A 90 7.49 -22.14 -10.34
N GLU A 91 6.47 -22.93 -10.73
CA GLU A 91 6.61 -24.04 -11.69
C GLU A 91 7.16 -23.62 -13.06
N ARG A 92 7.02 -22.33 -13.41
CA ARG A 92 7.48 -21.72 -14.67
C ARG A 92 8.78 -20.93 -14.51
N GLY A 93 9.47 -21.12 -13.37
CA GLY A 93 10.75 -20.48 -13.08
C GLY A 93 10.65 -19.00 -12.71
N ILE A 94 9.46 -18.51 -12.35
CA ILE A 94 9.25 -17.13 -11.89
C ILE A 94 8.90 -17.17 -10.40
N ALA A 95 9.88 -16.85 -9.56
CA ALA A 95 9.66 -16.70 -8.13
C ALA A 95 9.07 -15.31 -7.83
N VAL A 96 7.77 -15.26 -7.53
CA VAL A 96 7.07 -14.05 -7.08
C VAL A 96 7.25 -13.90 -5.57
N ASN A 97 7.85 -12.80 -5.15
CA ASN A 97 8.17 -12.49 -3.76
C ASN A 97 7.19 -11.50 -3.12
N GLY A 98 6.35 -10.86 -3.92
CA GLY A 98 5.25 -10.02 -3.45
C GLY A 98 4.55 -9.31 -4.60
N ALA A 99 3.37 -8.76 -4.31
CA ALA A 99 2.62 -7.93 -5.24
C ALA A 99 1.85 -6.85 -4.49
N GLY A 100 1.77 -5.64 -5.06
CA GLY A 100 1.08 -4.51 -4.43
C GLY A 100 0.58 -3.47 -5.44
N PRO A 101 -0.52 -2.76 -5.12
CA PRO A 101 -0.99 -1.65 -5.94
C PRO A 101 0.04 -0.52 -5.96
N LYS A 102 0.26 0.08 -7.12
CA LYS A 102 1.04 1.32 -7.21
C LYS A 102 0.17 2.53 -6.80
N PRO A 103 0.66 3.43 -5.94
CA PRO A 103 -0.12 4.59 -5.48
C PRO A 103 -0.56 5.55 -6.59
N ASP A 104 0.13 5.55 -7.73
CA ASP A 104 -0.21 6.37 -8.91
C ASP A 104 -1.32 5.76 -9.77
N GLY A 105 -1.83 4.58 -9.41
CA GLY A 105 -2.87 3.88 -10.17
C GLY A 105 -2.41 3.36 -11.54
N SER A 106 -1.09 3.30 -11.79
CA SER A 106 -0.54 2.79 -13.05
C SER A 106 -0.69 1.26 -13.20
N GLY A 107 -0.82 0.54 -12.08
CA GLY A 107 -1.01 -0.90 -12.06
C GLY A 107 -0.52 -1.57 -10.78
N VAL A 108 -0.29 -2.87 -10.85
CA VAL A 108 0.26 -3.68 -9.76
C VAL A 108 1.76 -3.86 -9.98
N GLU A 109 2.55 -3.50 -8.98
CA GLU A 109 3.94 -3.89 -8.89
C GLU A 109 4.01 -5.36 -8.44
N VAL A 110 4.78 -6.16 -9.18
CA VAL A 110 5.06 -7.55 -8.86
C VAL A 110 6.56 -7.71 -8.68
N MET A 111 6.96 -7.98 -7.45
CA MET A 111 8.34 -8.24 -7.09
C MET A 111 8.66 -9.69 -7.43
N THR A 112 9.62 -9.89 -8.35
CA THR A 112 10.13 -11.23 -8.69
C THR A 112 11.61 -11.31 -8.33
N THR A 113 12.12 -12.52 -8.13
CA THR A 113 13.57 -12.72 -7.86
C THR A 113 14.43 -12.19 -9.02
N SER A 114 13.97 -12.30 -10.26
CA SER A 114 14.74 -11.86 -11.44
C SER A 114 14.55 -10.37 -11.76
N GLY A 115 13.36 -9.83 -11.54
CA GLY A 115 13.00 -8.45 -11.91
C GLY A 115 13.01 -8.16 -13.42
N THR A 116 13.01 -9.18 -14.28
CA THR A 116 13.29 -8.98 -15.71
C THR A 116 12.09 -8.54 -16.54
N SER A 117 12.37 -7.92 -17.70
CA SER A 117 11.36 -7.60 -18.71
C SER A 117 10.69 -8.86 -19.31
N SER A 118 11.37 -10.00 -19.28
CA SER A 118 10.84 -11.30 -19.70
C SER A 118 9.71 -11.76 -18.76
N ASP A 119 9.94 -11.67 -17.45
CA ASP A 119 8.91 -11.97 -16.45
C ASP A 119 7.72 -11.03 -16.61
N GLN A 120 7.97 -9.73 -16.79
CA GLN A 120 6.91 -8.76 -17.05
C GLN A 120 6.05 -9.15 -18.27
N LYS A 121 6.68 -9.53 -19.38
CA LYS A 121 5.97 -9.93 -20.60
C LYS A 121 5.09 -11.16 -20.35
N LYS A 122 5.59 -12.16 -19.63
CA LYS A 122 4.85 -13.38 -19.29
C LYS A 122 3.67 -13.10 -18.37
N LEU A 123 3.86 -12.32 -17.30
CA LEU A 123 2.78 -11.92 -16.41
C LEU A 123 1.71 -11.11 -17.15
N ARG A 124 2.09 -10.10 -17.93
CA ARG A 124 1.15 -9.29 -18.73
C ARG A 124 0.33 -10.13 -19.70
N ALA A 125 0.96 -11.12 -20.34
CA ALA A 125 0.27 -12.04 -21.25
C ALA A 125 -0.75 -12.92 -20.50
N HIS A 126 -0.38 -13.49 -19.35
CA HIS A 126 -1.25 -14.36 -18.55
C HIS A 126 -2.49 -13.62 -18.02
N TYR A 127 -2.29 -12.42 -17.45
CA TYR A 127 -3.40 -11.60 -16.93
C TYR A 127 -4.09 -10.71 -17.97
N ARG A 128 -3.64 -10.76 -19.22
CA ARG A 128 -4.18 -9.99 -20.37
C ARG A 128 -4.27 -8.50 -20.07
N THR A 129 -3.23 -7.94 -19.46
CA THR A 129 -3.18 -6.53 -19.07
C THR A 129 -1.77 -5.95 -19.20
N ASN A 130 -1.68 -4.67 -19.50
CA ASN A 130 -0.41 -3.92 -19.47
C ASN A 130 -0.12 -3.28 -18.10
N ALA A 131 -0.99 -3.50 -17.11
CA ALA A 131 -0.92 -2.89 -15.78
C ALA A 131 -0.16 -3.75 -14.76
N ILE A 132 0.81 -4.54 -15.22
CA ILE A 132 1.77 -5.23 -14.36
C ILE A 132 3.14 -4.62 -14.60
N LEU A 133 3.78 -4.21 -13.52
CA LEU A 133 5.14 -3.70 -13.51
C LEU A 133 5.98 -4.68 -12.70
N VAL A 134 6.98 -5.27 -13.31
CA VAL A 134 7.87 -6.19 -12.58
C VAL A 134 9.09 -5.44 -12.10
N THR A 135 9.40 -5.61 -10.82
CA THR A 135 10.64 -5.14 -10.20
C THR A 135 11.37 -6.31 -9.57
N GLN A 136 12.68 -6.15 -9.39
CA GLN A 136 13.45 -7.12 -8.63
C GLN A 136 13.11 -6.95 -7.15
N GLY A 137 12.72 -8.04 -6.49
CA GLY A 137 12.53 -8.06 -5.05
C GLY A 137 13.04 -9.37 -4.48
N HIS A 138 13.50 -9.32 -3.24
CA HIS A 138 13.93 -10.51 -2.51
C HIS A 138 12.75 -11.05 -1.69
N PRO A 139 12.66 -12.37 -1.46
CA PRO A 139 11.70 -12.89 -0.49
C PRO A 139 11.95 -12.16 0.83
N ALA A 140 10.88 -11.68 1.46
CA ALA A 140 10.96 -11.22 2.83
C ALA A 140 11.46 -12.42 3.63
N ILE A 141 12.73 -12.40 4.06
CA ILE A 141 13.22 -13.35 5.03
C ILE A 141 12.30 -13.10 6.23
N ALA A 142 11.47 -14.08 6.59
CA ALA A 142 10.82 -14.05 7.88
C ALA A 142 11.95 -14.07 8.90
N ALA A 143 12.44 -12.89 9.31
CA ALA A 143 13.21 -12.80 10.52
C ALA A 143 12.30 -13.42 11.58
N PRO A 144 12.72 -14.48 12.30
CA PRO A 144 11.95 -14.91 13.45
C PRO A 144 11.77 -13.66 14.30
N MET A 145 10.53 -13.32 14.63
CA MET A 145 10.27 -12.43 15.75
C MET A 145 10.81 -13.16 16.98
N THR A 146 12.11 -13.01 17.23
CA THR A 146 12.69 -13.27 18.54
C THR A 146 12.06 -12.22 19.42
N ILE A 147 10.92 -12.54 20.02
CA ILE A 147 10.43 -11.83 21.18
C ILE A 147 11.58 -11.94 22.17
N PRO A 148 12.26 -10.84 22.56
CA PRO A 148 13.16 -10.92 23.69
C PRO A 148 12.31 -11.37 24.86
N ALA A 149 12.51 -12.61 25.31
CA ALA A 149 11.98 -13.10 26.57
C ALA A 149 12.71 -12.34 27.67
N THR A 150 12.31 -11.09 27.91
CA THR A 150 12.68 -10.38 29.11
C THR A 150 11.95 -11.07 30.26
N PRO A 151 12.63 -11.74 31.20
CA PRO A 151 11.92 -12.32 32.33
C PRO A 151 11.34 -11.18 33.16
N LEU A 152 10.01 -11.12 33.26
CA LEU A 152 9.32 -10.34 34.28
C LEU A 152 9.68 -10.92 35.65
N LYS A 153 10.82 -10.49 36.22
CA LYS A 153 11.05 -10.60 37.66
C LYS A 153 10.12 -9.62 38.36
N ARG A 154 8.92 -10.09 38.71
CA ARG A 154 8.16 -9.54 39.84
C ARG A 154 7.88 -10.68 40.81
N PRO A 155 8.46 -10.68 42.01
CA PRO A 155 7.98 -11.57 43.07
C PRO A 155 6.56 -11.13 43.41
N ILE A 156 5.59 -12.04 43.24
CA ILE A 156 4.26 -11.91 43.84
C ILE A 156 4.44 -12.32 45.30
N THR A 157 4.46 -11.35 46.21
CA THR A 157 4.35 -11.61 47.64
C THR A 157 2.92 -12.13 47.90
N PRO A 158 2.73 -13.32 48.49
CA PRO A 158 1.40 -13.75 48.89
C PRO A 158 0.92 -12.88 50.06
N ILE A 159 -0.19 -12.18 49.84
CA ILE A 159 -0.96 -11.49 50.89
C ILE A 159 -1.74 -12.52 51.70
N THR A 160 -1.26 -12.84 52.89
CA THR A 160 -2.01 -13.61 53.88
C THR A 160 -3.17 -12.76 54.44
N PRO A 161 -4.43 -13.20 54.39
CA PRO A 161 -5.52 -12.49 55.07
C PRO A 161 -5.43 -12.69 56.60
N PRO A 162 -5.81 -11.69 57.42
CA PRO A 162 -5.77 -11.81 58.87
C PRO A 162 -6.85 -12.78 59.40
N PRO A 163 -6.59 -13.48 60.51
CA PRO A 163 -7.57 -14.38 61.12
C PRO A 163 -8.72 -13.61 61.79
N ARG A 164 -9.85 -14.30 61.90
CA ARG A 164 -11.16 -13.80 62.36
C ARG A 164 -11.17 -13.43 63.85
#